data_AF-A0A850BSQ0-F1
#
_entry.id   AF-A0A850BSQ0-F1
#
_cell.length_a   1.000
_cell.length_b   1.000
_cell.length_c   1.000
_cell.angle_alpha   90.00
_cell.angle_beta   90.00
_cell.angle_gamma   90.00
#
_symmetry.space_group_name_H-M   'P 1'
#
loop_
_entity.id
_entity.type
_entity.pdbx_description
1 polymer ?
#
loop_
_entity_poly.entity_id
_entity_poly.type
_entity_poly.pdbx_seq_one_letter_code
_entity_poly.pdbx_strand_id
1 'polypeptide(L)'
;MISRHKSILSLSAGIALAACGPSTPEAKVQERAAIDFNCSPAEITAKPLDAPTLRRFEASGCGREAVYVNAAPAGGGDNWVLDSPNRAE
;
A
#
# COMPACT_ATOMS: atom_id res chain seq x y z
N MET A 1 48.76 7.97 22.05
CA MET A 1 48.06 8.01 20.75
C MET A 1 46.57 7.92 21.02
N ILE A 2 45.84 8.98 20.69
CA ILE A 2 44.38 9.12 20.81
C ILE A 2 43.79 8.90 19.42
N SER A 3 42.82 8.00 19.26
CA SER A 3 41.68 8.28 18.38
C SER A 3 40.54 7.30 18.63
N ARG A 4 39.51 7.79 19.33
CA ARG A 4 38.23 7.12 19.55
C ARG A 4 37.38 7.34 18.30
N HIS A 5 37.10 6.28 17.54
CA HIS A 5 36.12 6.37 16.46
C HIS A 5 34.73 6.06 17.03
N LYS A 6 34.05 7.14 17.41
CA LYS A 6 32.59 7.22 17.52
C LYS A 6 31.99 7.03 16.12
N SER A 7 31.08 6.09 15.96
CA SER A 7 30.05 6.05 14.90
C SER A 7 28.92 5.20 15.48
N ILE A 8 27.98 5.76 16.24
CA ILE A 8 26.76 6.43 15.77
C ILE A 8 26.24 5.80 14.47
N LEU A 9 25.19 5.00 14.59
CA LEU A 9 24.01 5.05 13.73
C LEU A 9 22.89 4.34 14.48
N SER A 10 22.00 5.15 15.04
CA SER A 10 20.74 4.74 15.66
C SER A 10 19.97 3.88 14.67
N LEU A 11 19.76 2.62 15.04
CA LEU A 11 18.77 1.77 14.38
C LEU A 11 17.40 2.25 14.86
N SER A 12 16.83 3.21 14.14
CA SER A 12 15.45 3.65 14.35
C SER A 12 14.54 2.46 14.04
N ALA A 13 14.09 1.78 15.09
CA ALA A 13 13.04 0.79 14.99
C ALA A 13 11.76 1.52 14.54
N GLY A 14 11.45 1.40 13.24
CA GLY A 14 10.20 1.88 12.67
C GLY A 14 9.05 1.19 13.39
N ILE A 15 8.24 1.98 14.08
CA ILE A 15 7.02 1.53 14.73
C ILE A 15 6.07 1.06 13.63
N ALA A 16 5.92 -0.26 13.50
CA ALA A 16 4.85 -0.84 12.70
C ALA A 16 3.54 -0.56 13.44
N LEU A 17 2.87 0.53 13.08
CA LEU A 17 1.49 0.78 13.46
C LEU A 17 0.65 -0.33 12.80
N ALA A 18 0.29 -1.33 13.59
CA ALA A 18 -0.77 -2.27 13.26
C ALA A 18 -2.05 -1.45 13.06
N ALA A 19 -2.41 -1.21 11.80
CA ALA A 19 -3.64 -0.54 11.42
C ALA A 19 -4.83 -1.49 11.61
N CYS A 20 -5.21 -1.77 12.86
CA CYS A 20 -6.55 -2.30 13.17
C CYS A 20 -7.57 -1.15 13.10
N GLY A 21 -7.82 -0.65 11.90
CA GLY A 21 -8.95 0.22 11.58
C GLY A 21 -10.07 -0.56 10.89
N PRO A 22 -11.31 -0.03 10.82
CA PRO A 22 -12.33 -0.61 9.95
C PRO A 22 -11.77 -0.72 8.54
N SER A 23 -11.76 -1.93 7.98
CA SER A 23 -11.08 -2.23 6.72
C SER A 23 -11.84 -1.64 5.54
N THR A 24 -11.65 -0.35 5.27
CA THR A 24 -12.23 0.32 4.10
C THR A 24 -11.67 -0.29 2.81
N PRO A 25 -12.39 -0.17 1.67
CA PRO A 25 -11.86 -0.51 0.35
C PRO A 25 -10.45 0.02 0.10
N GLU A 26 -10.19 1.26 0.49
CA GLU A 26 -8.89 1.93 0.40
C GLU A 26 -7.82 1.16 1.18
N ALA A 27 -8.06 0.86 2.46
CA ALA A 27 -7.10 0.17 3.32
C ALA A 27 -6.76 -1.22 2.77
N LYS A 28 -7.76 -1.92 2.23
CA LYS A 28 -7.55 -3.25 1.62
C LYS A 28 -6.73 -3.18 0.33
N VAL A 29 -6.95 -2.15 -0.48
CA VAL A 29 -6.14 -1.90 -1.67
C VAL A 29 -4.71 -1.53 -1.27
N GLN A 30 -4.51 -0.72 -0.23
CA GLN A 30 -3.19 -0.37 0.29
C GLN A 30 -2.41 -1.61 0.73
N GLU A 31 -3.04 -2.50 1.51
CA GLU A 31 -2.43 -3.76 1.95
C GLU A 31 -2.04 -4.65 0.77
N ARG A 32 -2.94 -4.80 -0.22
CA ARG A 32 -2.66 -5.62 -1.39
C ARG A 32 -1.53 -5.04 -2.24
N ALA A 33 -1.60 -3.74 -2.51
CA ALA A 33 -0.60 -3.04 -3.30
C ALA A 33 0.77 -3.01 -2.62
N ALA A 34 0.84 -2.95 -1.29
CA ALA A 34 2.08 -3.06 -0.54
C ALA A 34 2.81 -4.38 -0.81
N ILE A 35 2.08 -5.49 -0.88
CA ILE A 35 2.62 -6.81 -1.21
C ILE A 35 3.11 -6.83 -2.67
N ASP A 36 2.28 -6.36 -3.61
CA ASP A 36 2.62 -6.35 -5.03
C ASP A 36 3.76 -5.38 -5.36
N PHE A 37 3.88 -4.29 -4.59
CA PHE A 37 4.93 -3.27 -4.72
C PHE A 37 6.21 -3.60 -3.96
N ASN A 38 6.14 -4.53 -3.01
CA ASN A 38 7.19 -4.87 -2.05
C ASN A 38 7.63 -3.65 -1.22
N CYS A 39 6.66 -2.97 -0.60
CA CYS A 39 6.92 -1.86 0.34
C CYS A 39 5.85 -1.75 1.44
N SER A 40 5.92 -0.74 2.31
CA SER A 40 4.99 -0.62 3.43
C SER A 40 3.60 -0.16 2.96
N PRO A 41 2.49 -0.69 3.51
CA PRO A 41 1.14 -0.18 3.24
C PRO A 41 0.96 1.31 3.56
N ALA A 42 1.71 1.82 4.54
CA ALA A 42 1.71 3.23 4.90
C ALA A 42 2.33 4.14 3.81
N GLU A 43 3.09 3.56 2.88
CA GLU A 43 3.68 4.25 1.73
C GLU A 43 2.78 4.17 0.48
N ILE A 44 1.67 3.43 0.56
CA ILE A 44 0.69 3.31 -0.52
C ILE A 44 -0.41 4.34 -0.34
N THR A 45 -0.72 5.07 -1.40
CA THR A 45 -1.94 5.85 -1.55
C THR A 45 -2.92 5.07 -2.41
N ALA A 46 -4.14 4.85 -1.94
CA ALA A 46 -5.23 4.27 -2.74
C ALA A 46 -6.30 5.34 -2.99
N LYS A 47 -6.67 5.55 -4.25
CA LYS A 47 -7.68 6.52 -4.69
C LYS A 47 -8.76 5.85 -5.53
N PRO A 48 -10.06 6.06 -5.24
CA PRO A 48 -11.12 5.48 -6.05
C PRO A 48 -11.12 6.09 -7.45
N LEU A 49 -11.25 5.23 -8.47
CA LEU A 49 -11.39 5.61 -9.88
C LEU A 49 -12.86 5.70 -10.32
N ASP A 50 -13.76 5.05 -9.59
CA ASP A 50 -15.20 5.13 -9.80
C ASP A 50 -15.96 5.42 -8.51
N ALA A 51 -16.84 6.42 -8.59
CA ALA A 51 -17.92 6.63 -7.66
C ALA A 51 -19.25 6.37 -8.39
N PRO A 52 -20.27 5.77 -7.75
CA PRO A 52 -20.36 5.43 -6.32
C PRO A 52 -19.94 3.99 -5.99
N THR A 53 -19.53 3.20 -6.98
CA THR A 53 -19.34 1.76 -6.81
C THR A 53 -18.12 1.39 -5.99
N LEU A 54 -17.09 2.26 -5.92
CA LEU A 54 -15.83 2.00 -5.21
C LEU A 54 -15.27 0.62 -5.55
N ARG A 55 -15.35 0.23 -6.83
CA ARG A 55 -14.89 -1.09 -7.30
C ARG A 55 -13.53 -1.04 -7.97
N ARG A 56 -13.03 0.15 -8.29
CA ARG A 56 -11.67 0.33 -8.80
C ARG A 56 -10.94 1.39 -8.02
N PHE A 57 -9.69 1.09 -7.72
CA PHE A 57 -8.77 2.00 -7.08
C PHE A 57 -7.47 2.05 -7.87
N GLU A 58 -6.94 3.25 -8.03
CA GLU A 58 -5.55 3.47 -8.36
C GLU A 58 -4.75 3.42 -7.07
N ALA A 59 -3.69 2.62 -7.05
CA ALA A 59 -2.75 2.55 -5.96
C ALA A 59 -1.37 3.01 -6.44
N SER A 60 -0.78 3.96 -5.73
CA SER A 60 0.55 4.48 -6.02
C SER A 60 1.41 4.53 -4.77
N GLY A 61 2.70 4.25 -4.92
CA GLY A 61 3.65 4.23 -3.82
C GLY A 61 4.96 3.59 -4.23
N CYS A 62 6.06 3.97 -3.58
CA CYS A 62 7.36 3.29 -3.74
C CYS A 62 7.88 3.30 -5.20
N GLY A 63 7.55 4.35 -5.96
CA GLY A 63 7.90 4.50 -7.37
C GLY A 63 7.10 3.61 -8.33
N ARG A 64 5.99 3.03 -7.87
CA ARG A 64 5.14 2.12 -8.65
C ARG A 64 3.68 2.59 -8.60
N GLU A 65 2.92 2.25 -9.64
CA GLU A 65 1.50 2.53 -9.74
C GLU A 65 0.76 1.32 -10.35
N ALA A 66 -0.48 1.11 -9.95
CA ALA A 66 -1.31 0.03 -10.43
C ALA A 66 -2.79 0.30 -10.20
N VAL A 67 -3.64 -0.32 -11.02
CA VAL A 67 -5.08 -0.33 -10.82
C VAL A 67 -5.51 -1.65 -10.20
N TYR A 68 -6.35 -1.58 -9.17
CA TYR A 68 -6.97 -2.71 -8.51
C TYR A 68 -8.47 -2.70 -8.75
N VAL A 69 -9.03 -3.87 -9.04
CA VAL A 69 -10.47 -4.11 -9.22
C VAL A 69 -11.00 -5.02 -8.11
N ASN A 70 -12.17 -4.71 -7.57
CA ASN A 70 -12.89 -5.60 -6.66
C ASN A 70 -13.63 -6.65 -7.49
N ALA A 71 -13.10 -7.86 -7.54
CA ALA A 71 -13.62 -8.98 -8.31
C ALA A 71 -14.74 -9.75 -7.60
N ALA A 72 -15.23 -9.26 -6.44
CA ALA A 72 -16.28 -9.96 -5.72
C ALA A 72 -17.64 -9.83 -6.40
N PRO A 73 -18.51 -10.86 -6.29
CA PRO A 73 -19.90 -10.75 -6.68
C PRO A 73 -20.59 -9.65 -5.86
N ALA A 74 -21.62 -9.01 -6.42
CA ALA A 74 -22.35 -7.96 -5.71
C ALA A 74 -22.87 -8.48 -4.35
N GLY A 75 -22.45 -7.82 -3.26
CA GLY A 75 -22.76 -8.23 -1.88
C GLY A 75 -21.81 -9.28 -1.27
N GLY A 76 -20.80 -9.74 -2.00
CA GLY A 76 -19.69 -10.56 -1.51
C GLY A 76 -18.49 -9.70 -1.08
N GLY A 77 -17.69 -10.21 -0.14
CA GLY A 77 -16.59 -9.48 0.53
C GLY A 77 -15.45 -9.03 -0.39
N ASP A 78 -14.36 -8.52 0.17
CA ASP A 78 -13.33 -7.83 -0.61
C ASP A 78 -12.32 -8.74 -1.29
N ASN A 79 -12.39 -8.88 -2.62
CA ASN A 79 -11.42 -9.61 -3.43
C ASN A 79 -10.73 -8.65 -4.43
N TRP A 80 -9.67 -7.99 -3.98
CA TRP A 80 -8.93 -7.02 -4.79
C TRP A 80 -7.88 -7.71 -5.65
N VAL A 81 -7.95 -7.48 -6.96
CA VAL A 81 -7.05 -8.07 -7.96
C VAL A 81 -6.39 -6.95 -8.75
N LEU A 82 -5.09 -7.13 -9.04
CA LEU A 82 -4.33 -6.26 -9.92
C LEU A 82 -4.90 -6.35 -11.35
N ASP A 83 -5.44 -5.25 -11.85
CA ASP A 83 -6.02 -5.15 -13.20
C ASP A 83 -4.94 -4.82 -14.23
N SER A 84 -4.07 -3.85 -13.94
CA SER A 84 -2.94 -3.47 -14.78
C SER A 84 -1.87 -2.73 -13.96
N PRO A 85 -0.57 -3.07 -14.09
CA PRO A 85 0.49 -2.21 -13.58
C PRO A 85 0.60 -0.98 -14.49
N ASN A 86 0.37 0.21 -13.94
CA ASN A 86 0.80 1.44 -14.60
C ASN A 86 2.31 1.50 -14.41
N ARG A 87 3.07 1.18 -15.46
CA ARG A 87 4.51 1.46 -15.42
C ARG A 87 4.65 2.97 -15.36
N ALA A 88 5.06 3.49 -14.21
CA ALA A 88 5.72 4.78 -14.16
C ALA A 88 6.94 4.66 -15.09
N GLU A 89 6.89 5.43 -16.18
CA GLU A 89 7.91 5.49 -17.22
C GLU A 89 9.20 6.13 -16.68
#